data_AF-A0A7S1Q0I8-F1
#
_entry.id   AF-A0A7S1Q0I8-F1
#
_cell.length_a   1.000
_cell.length_b   1.000
_cell.length_c   1.000
_cell.angle_alpha   90.00
_cell.angle_beta   90.00
_cell.angle_gamma   90.00
#
_symmetry.space_group_name_H-M   'P 1'
#
loop_
_entity.id
_entity.type
_entity.pdbx_description
1 polymer ?
#
loop_
_entity_poly.entity_id
_entity_poly.type
_entity_poly.pdbx_seq_one_letter_code
_entity_poly.pdbx_strand_id
1 'polypeptide(L)'
;EGLLARLGAGAEARDAGLMRAALEEAGAVGLPERDLCEVRRALASVEGLLAKLGDAARRHDAELLASALDEARAAGLLERDLEAATEAFTRLEKLRADLRAAVEGMDPDVLARVLDEAQAAGLPERDLYEALLARGRAEQMLAKLGAGVDCLDLGVLRAALGECRASGLPE
;
A
#
# COMPACT_ATOMS: atom_id res chain seq x y z
N GLU A 1 -39.52 17.46 -12.88
CA GLU A 1 -38.27 18.17 -12.53
C GLU A 1 -37.26 17.35 -11.71
N GLY A 2 -37.57 16.13 -11.24
CA GLY A 2 -36.64 15.40 -10.36
C GLY A 2 -35.40 14.78 -11.02
N LEU A 3 -35.48 14.37 -12.30
CA LEU A 3 -34.45 13.51 -12.90
C LEU A 3 -33.17 14.28 -13.30
N LEU A 4 -33.32 15.47 -13.91
CA LEU A 4 -32.20 16.35 -14.21
C LEU A 4 -31.52 16.88 -12.94
N ALA A 5 -32.30 17.16 -11.88
CA ALA A 5 -31.75 17.54 -10.58
C ALA A 5 -30.95 16.41 -9.94
N ARG A 6 -31.40 15.15 -10.06
CA ARG A 6 -30.65 13.97 -9.59
C ARG A 6 -29.39 13.70 -10.40
N LEU A 7 -29.44 13.90 -11.73
CA LEU A 7 -28.26 13.83 -12.60
C LEU A 7 -27.21 14.89 -12.21
N GLY A 8 -27.64 16.12 -11.99
CA GLY A 8 -26.78 17.21 -11.52
C GLY A 8 -26.19 16.93 -10.14
N ALA A 9 -27.03 16.55 -9.17
CA ALA A 9 -26.60 16.22 -7.82
C ALA A 9 -25.63 15.03 -7.79
N GLY A 10 -25.84 13.99 -8.60
CA GLY A 10 -24.92 12.86 -8.72
C GLY A 10 -23.58 13.28 -9.32
N ALA A 11 -23.58 14.12 -10.36
CA ALA A 11 -22.36 14.64 -10.98
C ALA A 11 -21.57 15.58 -10.05
N GLU A 12 -22.27 16.44 -9.30
CA GLU A 12 -21.68 17.32 -8.28
C GLU A 12 -21.12 16.53 -7.09
N ALA A 13 -21.86 15.54 -6.60
CA ALA A 13 -21.43 14.68 -5.49
C ALA A 13 -20.39 13.62 -5.91
N ARG A 14 -20.09 13.52 -7.21
CA ARG A 14 -19.17 12.52 -7.80
C ARG A 14 -19.49 11.08 -7.40
N ASP A 15 -20.75 10.78 -7.09
CA ASP A 15 -21.20 9.45 -6.72
C ASP A 15 -21.51 8.64 -7.98
N ALA A 16 -20.65 7.67 -8.29
CA ALA A 16 -20.81 6.80 -9.46
C ALA A 16 -22.11 5.97 -9.41
N GLY A 17 -22.56 5.57 -8.22
CA GLY A 17 -23.81 4.86 -8.03
C GLY A 17 -25.03 5.71 -8.37
N LEU A 18 -25.07 6.96 -7.87
CA LEU A 18 -26.13 7.91 -8.20
C LEU A 18 -26.12 8.28 -9.69
N MET A 19 -24.94 8.50 -10.28
CA MET A 19 -24.81 8.81 -11.71
C MET A 19 -25.29 7.65 -12.59
N ARG A 20 -24.94 6.38 -12.28
CA ARG A 20 -25.44 5.20 -13.02
C ARG A 20 -26.95 5.08 -12.93
N ALA A 21 -27.50 5.12 -11.72
CA ALA A 21 -28.94 4.99 -11.51
C ALA A 21 -29.71 6.10 -12.25
N ALA A 22 -29.21 7.34 -12.20
CA ALA A 22 -29.83 8.46 -12.88
C ALA A 22 -29.71 8.35 -14.42
N LEU A 23 -28.60 7.82 -14.94
CA LEU A 23 -28.42 7.57 -16.39
C LEU A 23 -29.33 6.44 -16.90
N GLU A 24 -29.52 5.36 -16.14
CA GLU A 24 -30.46 4.29 -16.48
C GLU A 24 -31.90 4.81 -16.52
N GLU A 25 -32.31 5.56 -15.50
CA GLU A 25 -33.64 6.17 -15.43
C GLU A 25 -33.85 7.17 -16.58
N ALA A 26 -32.82 7.95 -16.92
CA ALA A 26 -32.86 8.89 -18.04
C ALA A 26 -32.99 8.19 -19.40
N GLY A 27 -32.32 7.06 -19.57
CA GLY A 27 -32.44 6.21 -20.75
C GLY A 27 -33.84 5.64 -20.91
N ALA A 28 -34.48 5.21 -19.82
CA ALA A 28 -35.85 4.71 -19.82
C ALA A 28 -36.88 5.78 -20.20
N VAL A 29 -36.63 7.04 -19.85
CA VAL A 29 -37.51 8.19 -20.16
C VAL A 29 -37.22 8.78 -21.55
N GLY A 30 -36.14 8.36 -22.21
CA GLY A 30 -35.77 8.83 -23.54
C GLY A 30 -35.22 10.25 -23.57
N LEU A 31 -34.51 10.67 -22.51
CA LEU A 31 -33.83 11.97 -22.50
C LEU A 31 -32.80 12.05 -23.64
N PRO A 32 -32.65 13.23 -24.27
CA PRO A 32 -31.73 13.39 -25.38
C PRO A 32 -30.28 13.22 -24.92
N GLU A 33 -29.49 12.54 -25.74
CA GLU A 33 -28.09 12.20 -25.44
C GLU A 33 -27.21 13.41 -25.10
N ARG A 34 -27.57 14.59 -25.63
CA ARG A 34 -26.88 15.85 -25.34
C ARG A 34 -26.90 16.21 -23.85
N ASP A 35 -27.99 15.89 -23.16
CA ASP A 35 -28.18 16.20 -21.73
C ASP A 35 -27.50 15.16 -20.84
N LEU A 36 -27.19 13.96 -21.38
CA LEU A 36 -26.52 12.87 -20.68
C LEU A 36 -25.00 12.89 -20.85
N CYS A 37 -24.49 13.60 -21.87
CA CYS A 37 -23.07 13.60 -22.25
C CYS A 37 -22.14 14.02 -21.11
N GLU A 38 -22.46 15.11 -20.40
CA GLU A 38 -21.64 15.61 -19.30
C GLU A 38 -21.62 14.63 -18.11
N VAL A 39 -22.77 14.03 -17.79
CA VAL A 39 -22.87 13.03 -16.70
C VAL A 39 -22.14 11.74 -17.06
N ARG A 40 -22.22 11.29 -18.31
CA ARG A 40 -21.45 10.13 -18.80
C ARG A 40 -19.95 10.37 -18.74
N ARG A 41 -19.50 11.58 -19.12
CA ARG A 41 -18.08 11.96 -18.98
C ARG A 41 -17.63 12.01 -17.52
N ALA A 42 -18.46 12.58 -16.65
CA ALA A 42 -18.20 12.61 -15.22
C ALA A 42 -18.10 11.19 -14.64
N LEU A 43 -19.04 10.31 -14.98
CA LEU A 43 -19.04 8.91 -14.57
C LEU A 43 -17.79 8.18 -15.07
N ALA A 44 -17.46 8.29 -16.36
CA ALA A 44 -16.29 7.66 -16.94
C ALA A 44 -14.98 8.11 -16.27
N SER A 45 -14.90 9.39 -15.88
CA SER A 45 -13.76 9.93 -15.12
C SER A 45 -13.65 9.29 -13.74
N VAL A 46 -14.76 9.22 -12.99
CA VAL A 46 -14.80 8.59 -11.66
C VAL A 46 -14.47 7.11 -11.74
N GLU A 47 -15.04 6.38 -12.70
CA GLU A 47 -14.74 4.96 -12.91
C GLU A 47 -13.29 4.72 -13.32
N GLY A 48 -12.71 5.61 -14.12
CA GLY A 48 -11.28 5.59 -14.44
C GLY A 48 -10.39 5.74 -13.21
N LEU A 49 -10.74 6.66 -12.29
CA LEU A 49 -10.02 6.84 -11.03
C LEU A 49 -10.16 5.64 -10.09
N LEU A 50 -11.37 5.07 -9.97
CA LEU A 50 -11.59 3.85 -9.18
C LEU A 50 -10.82 2.65 -9.76
N ALA A 51 -10.75 2.53 -11.08
CA ALA A 51 -9.95 1.50 -11.74
C ALA A 51 -8.45 1.68 -11.45
N LYS A 52 -7.93 2.92 -11.53
CA LYS A 52 -6.55 3.23 -11.15
C LYS A 52 -6.25 2.87 -9.69
N LEU A 53 -7.15 3.20 -8.77
CA LEU A 53 -7.02 2.85 -7.35
C LEU A 53 -6.98 1.33 -7.16
N GLY A 54 -7.88 0.61 -7.83
CA GLY A 54 -7.91 -0.86 -7.80
C GLY A 54 -6.65 -1.49 -8.38
N ASP A 55 -6.10 -0.94 -9.47
CA ASP A 55 -4.85 -1.40 -10.07
C ASP A 55 -3.65 -1.14 -9.17
N ALA A 56 -3.55 0.06 -8.58
CA ALA A 56 -2.48 0.41 -7.64
C ALA A 56 -2.53 -0.49 -6.38
N ALA A 57 -3.72 -0.73 -5.83
CA ALA A 57 -3.91 -1.61 -4.68
C ALA A 57 -3.52 -3.06 -5.01
N ARG A 58 -3.90 -3.58 -6.18
CA ARG A 58 -3.52 -4.94 -6.64
C ARG A 58 -2.03 -5.09 -6.88
N ARG A 59 -1.35 -4.02 -7.27
CA ARG A 59 0.11 -4.01 -7.48
C ARG A 59 0.89 -3.81 -6.18
N HIS A 60 0.21 -3.58 -5.06
CA HIS A 60 0.82 -3.24 -3.78
C HIS A 60 1.81 -2.08 -3.88
N ASP A 61 1.54 -1.16 -4.80
CA ASP A 61 2.41 -0.03 -5.10
C ASP A 61 1.89 1.19 -4.35
N ALA A 62 2.44 1.43 -3.15
CA ALA A 62 1.99 2.51 -2.30
C ALA A 62 2.23 3.90 -2.91
N GLU A 63 3.23 4.07 -3.80
CA GLU A 63 3.44 5.35 -4.49
C GLU A 63 2.33 5.62 -5.51
N LEU A 64 2.01 4.62 -6.33
CA LEU A 64 0.88 4.71 -7.26
C LEU A 64 -0.44 4.88 -6.51
N LEU A 65 -0.62 4.18 -5.39
CA LEU A 65 -1.84 4.25 -4.59
C LEU A 65 -2.01 5.61 -3.92
N ALA A 66 -0.93 6.21 -3.42
CA ALA A 66 -0.93 7.58 -2.89
C ALA A 66 -1.31 8.59 -3.98
N SER A 67 -0.66 8.53 -5.15
CA SER A 67 -0.97 9.41 -6.28
C SER A 67 -2.42 9.27 -6.73
N ALA A 68 -2.92 8.04 -6.83
CA ALA A 68 -4.31 7.77 -7.21
C ALA A 68 -5.31 8.27 -6.16
N LEU A 69 -5.00 8.15 -4.87
CA LEU A 69 -5.82 8.68 -3.78
C LEU A 69 -5.87 10.21 -3.81
N ASP A 70 -4.74 10.88 -4.06
CA ASP A 70 -4.69 12.34 -4.19
C ASP A 70 -5.46 12.82 -5.42
N GLU A 71 -5.31 12.16 -6.58
CA GLU A 71 -6.12 12.43 -7.77
C GLU A 71 -7.62 12.27 -7.49
N ALA A 72 -8.00 11.19 -6.78
CA ALA A 72 -9.38 10.91 -6.46
C ALA A 72 -9.99 11.92 -5.47
N ARG A 73 -9.22 12.33 -4.46
CA ARG A 73 -9.61 13.40 -3.53
C ARG A 73 -9.74 14.74 -4.23
N ALA A 74 -8.79 15.08 -5.10
CA ALA A 74 -8.83 16.31 -5.90
C ALA A 74 -10.02 16.31 -6.87
N ALA A 75 -10.42 15.14 -7.38
CA ALA A 75 -11.62 14.97 -8.19
C ALA A 75 -12.92 15.00 -7.39
N GLY A 76 -12.85 15.02 -6.06
CA GLY A 76 -14.01 15.08 -5.16
C GLY A 76 -14.73 13.75 -4.96
N LEU A 77 -14.05 12.62 -5.15
CA LEU A 77 -14.64 11.30 -4.84
C LEU A 77 -15.01 11.21 -3.36
N LEU A 78 -16.09 10.49 -3.07
CA LEU A 78 -16.56 10.27 -1.71
C LEU A 78 -15.59 9.39 -0.93
N GLU A 79 -15.39 9.69 0.35
CA GLU A 79 -14.56 8.90 1.27
C GLU A 79 -14.92 7.41 1.28
N ARG A 80 -16.22 7.07 1.20
CA ARG A 80 -16.69 5.67 1.09
C ARG A 80 -16.05 4.93 -0.09
N ASP A 81 -15.89 5.60 -1.22
CA ASP A 81 -15.33 4.98 -2.43
C ASP A 81 -13.78 4.90 -2.35
N LEU A 82 -13.16 5.69 -1.46
CA LEU A 82 -11.72 5.70 -1.20
C LEU A 82 -11.31 4.83 -0.01
N GLU A 83 -12.26 4.37 0.80
CA GLU A 83 -12.03 3.67 2.07
C GLU A 83 -11.13 2.44 1.89
N ALA A 84 -11.48 1.54 0.97
CA ALA A 84 -10.72 0.33 0.69
C ALA A 84 -9.29 0.62 0.20
N ALA A 85 -9.12 1.65 -0.65
CA ALA A 85 -7.81 2.06 -1.14
C ALA A 85 -6.97 2.72 -0.04
N THR A 86 -7.60 3.50 0.84
CA THR A 86 -6.95 4.14 1.99
C THR A 86 -6.51 3.10 3.02
N GLU A 87 -7.34 2.08 3.28
CA GLU A 87 -6.99 0.97 4.17
C GLU A 87 -5.80 0.19 3.59
N ALA A 88 -5.83 -0.14 2.29
CA ALA A 88 -4.73 -0.80 1.61
C ALA A 88 -3.43 0.02 1.70
N PHE A 89 -3.49 1.32 1.45
CA PHE A 89 -2.35 2.22 1.58
C PHE A 89 -1.78 2.24 3.01
N THR A 90 -2.66 2.41 3.99
CA THR A 90 -2.27 2.46 5.41
C THR A 90 -1.60 1.16 5.85
N ARG A 91 -2.12 0.01 5.39
CA ARG A 91 -1.55 -1.30 5.68
C ARG A 91 -0.16 -1.46 5.06
N LEU A 92 0.04 -1.03 3.81
CA LEU A 92 1.34 -1.08 3.13
C LEU A 92 2.38 -0.20 3.84
N GLU A 93 2.01 1.03 4.20
CA GLU A 93 2.91 1.95 4.91
C GLU A 93 3.27 1.43 6.31
N LYS A 94 2.31 0.82 7.01
CA LYS A 94 2.60 0.16 8.29
C LYS A 94 3.61 -0.97 8.12
N LEU A 95 3.43 -1.86 7.14
CA LEU A 95 4.37 -2.96 6.88
C LEU A 95 5.77 -2.45 6.52
N ARG A 96 5.86 -1.35 5.76
CA ARG A 96 7.15 -0.69 5.47
C ARG A 96 7.81 -0.11 6.71
N ALA A 97 7.04 0.50 7.61
CA ALA A 97 7.54 1.01 8.89
C ALA A 97 8.02 -0.15 9.78
N ASP A 98 7.25 -1.23 9.86
CA ASP A 98 7.60 -2.43 10.63
C ASP A 98 8.88 -3.10 10.06
N LEU A 99 9.03 -3.16 8.73
CA LEU A 99 10.26 -3.65 8.08
C LEU A 99 11.47 -2.79 8.44
N ARG A 100 11.32 -1.47 8.42
CA ARG A 100 12.40 -0.54 8.78
C ARG A 100 12.80 -0.71 10.25
N ALA A 101 11.82 -0.78 11.15
CA ALA A 101 12.08 -1.02 12.57
C ALA A 101 12.77 -2.37 12.81
N ALA A 102 12.38 -3.43 12.08
CA ALA A 102 13.03 -4.73 12.14
C ALA A 102 14.49 -4.67 11.62
N VAL A 103 14.74 -3.93 10.54
CA VAL A 103 16.10 -3.69 10.00
C VAL A 103 16.97 -2.95 11.03
N GLU A 104 16.45 -1.91 11.65
CA GLU A 104 17.15 -1.14 12.68
C GLU A 104 17.42 -1.98 13.94
N GLY A 105 16.49 -2.85 14.32
CA GLY A 105 16.66 -3.75 15.46
C GLY A 105 17.66 -4.89 15.23
N MET A 106 17.95 -5.23 13.96
CA MET A 106 18.79 -6.38 13.56
C MET A 106 18.44 -7.72 14.23
N ASP A 107 17.19 -7.88 14.67
CA ASP A 107 16.70 -9.12 15.24
C ASP A 107 16.24 -10.05 14.09
N PRO A 108 16.89 -11.21 13.88
CA PRO A 108 16.59 -12.10 12.76
C PRO A 108 15.20 -12.73 12.86
N ASP A 109 14.69 -12.97 14.08
CA ASP A 109 13.36 -13.57 14.27
C ASP A 109 12.28 -12.54 13.96
N VAL A 110 12.48 -11.29 14.39
CA VAL A 110 11.59 -10.17 14.04
C VAL A 110 11.64 -9.90 12.54
N LEU A 111 12.84 -9.85 11.94
CA LEU A 111 13.03 -9.68 10.50
C LEU A 111 12.33 -10.77 9.71
N ALA A 112 12.48 -12.04 10.10
CA ALA A 112 11.82 -13.16 9.44
C ALA A 112 10.29 -13.03 9.50
N ARG A 113 9.73 -12.75 10.67
CA ARG A 113 8.28 -12.59 10.83
C ARG A 113 7.72 -11.45 9.97
N VAL A 114 8.36 -10.28 10.01
CA VAL A 114 7.89 -9.11 9.26
C VAL A 114 8.08 -9.31 7.75
N LEU A 115 9.15 -9.98 7.32
CA LEU A 115 9.35 -10.37 5.92
C LEU A 115 8.25 -11.32 5.44
N ASP A 116 7.89 -12.34 6.22
CA ASP A 116 6.82 -13.28 5.89
C ASP A 116 5.46 -12.55 5.78
N GLU A 117 5.16 -11.64 6.71
CA GLU A 117 3.96 -10.81 6.66
C GLU A 117 3.94 -9.89 5.44
N ALA A 118 5.06 -9.27 5.10
CA ALA A 118 5.19 -8.39 3.94
C ALA A 118 5.07 -9.15 2.61
N GLN A 119 5.64 -10.35 2.52
CA GLN A 119 5.49 -11.25 1.36
C GLN A 119 4.04 -11.74 1.22
N ALA A 120 3.40 -12.13 2.33
CA ALA A 120 1.99 -12.53 2.33
C ALA A 120 1.06 -11.37 1.95
N ALA A 121 1.45 -10.14 2.26
CA ALA A 121 0.76 -8.93 1.83
C ALA A 121 1.11 -8.48 0.40
N GLY A 122 1.99 -9.19 -0.31
CA GLY A 122 2.32 -8.93 -1.70
C GLY A 122 3.23 -7.73 -1.93
N LEU A 123 3.98 -7.26 -0.93
CA LEU A 123 4.92 -6.15 -1.11
C LEU A 123 5.93 -6.49 -2.23
N PRO A 124 6.28 -5.52 -3.08
CA PRO A 124 7.24 -5.74 -4.16
C PRO A 124 8.62 -6.05 -3.59
N GLU A 125 9.37 -6.92 -4.26
CA GLU A 125 10.71 -7.35 -3.82
C GLU A 125 11.67 -6.19 -3.52
N ARG A 126 11.54 -5.08 -4.26
CA ARG A 126 12.30 -3.84 -4.01
C ARG A 126 12.17 -3.36 -2.57
N ASP A 127 10.97 -3.43 -2.01
CA ASP A 127 10.67 -2.96 -0.65
C ASP A 127 11.13 -3.99 0.40
N LEU A 128 11.34 -5.25 0.02
CA LEU A 128 11.84 -6.33 0.88
C LEU A 128 13.37 -6.44 0.89
N TYR A 129 14.04 -5.90 -0.13
CA TYR A 129 15.46 -6.12 -0.40
C TYR A 129 16.38 -5.74 0.77
N GLU A 130 16.17 -4.57 1.37
CA GLU A 130 16.97 -4.11 2.51
C GLU A 130 16.80 -5.01 3.73
N ALA A 131 15.57 -5.44 4.02
CA ALA A 131 15.26 -6.35 5.11
C ALA A 131 15.85 -7.76 4.89
N LEU A 132 15.84 -8.27 3.66
CA LEU A 132 16.51 -9.52 3.31
C LEU A 132 18.03 -9.44 3.52
N LEU A 133 18.65 -8.33 3.14
CA LEU A 133 20.07 -8.10 3.40
C LEU A 133 20.39 -7.96 4.90
N ALA A 134 19.54 -7.25 5.65
CA ALA A 134 19.68 -7.13 7.10
C ALA A 134 19.60 -8.50 7.78
N ARG A 135 18.61 -9.33 7.38
CA ARG A 135 18.45 -10.69 7.90
C ARG A 135 19.67 -11.55 7.63
N GLY A 136 20.18 -11.57 6.40
CA GLY A 136 21.37 -12.36 6.05
C GLY A 136 22.62 -11.93 6.84
N ARG A 137 22.76 -10.62 7.12
CA ARG A 137 23.84 -10.11 7.98
C ARG A 137 23.67 -10.57 9.42
N ALA A 138 22.47 -10.45 9.99
CA ALA A 138 22.17 -10.90 11.35
C ALA A 138 22.42 -12.41 11.53
N GLU A 139 21.95 -13.24 10.60
CA GLU A 139 22.19 -14.68 10.60
C GLU A 139 23.69 -15.03 10.51
N GLN A 140 24.44 -14.34 9.64
CA GLN A 140 25.89 -14.55 9.54
C GLN A 140 26.63 -14.22 10.84
N MET A 141 26.23 -13.15 11.52
CA MET A 141 26.83 -12.74 12.79
C MET A 141 26.53 -13.72 13.91
N LEU A 142 25.30 -14.21 13.99
CA LEU A 142 24.93 -15.26 14.94
C LEU A 142 25.67 -16.57 14.67
N ALA A 143 25.86 -16.94 13.40
CA ALA A 143 26.66 -18.10 13.04
C ALA A 143 28.13 -17.98 13.48
N LYS A 144 28.74 -16.79 13.32
CA LYS A 144 30.10 -16.51 13.81
C LYS A 144 30.19 -16.58 15.34
N LEU A 145 29.21 -16.01 16.05
CA LEU A 145 29.14 -16.10 17.50
C LEU A 145 28.99 -17.55 17.96
N GLY A 146 28.09 -18.32 17.34
CA GLY A 146 27.89 -19.74 17.61
C GLY A 146 29.18 -20.55 17.43
N ALA A 147 29.87 -20.37 16.30
CA ALA A 147 31.16 -21.03 16.07
C ALA A 147 32.24 -20.65 17.11
N GLY A 148 32.26 -19.40 17.56
CA GLY A 148 33.15 -18.95 18.65
C GLY A 148 32.82 -19.60 19.99
N VAL A 149 31.53 -19.77 20.31
CA VAL A 149 31.07 -20.48 21.52
C VAL A 149 31.45 -21.96 21.45
N ASP A 150 31.16 -22.62 20.33
CA ASP A 150 31.41 -24.06 20.14
C ASP A 150 32.91 -24.40 20.23
N CYS A 151 33.77 -23.53 19.69
CA CYS A 151 35.22 -23.68 19.75
C CYS A 151 35.86 -23.14 21.04
N LEU A 152 35.07 -22.52 21.94
CA LEU A 152 35.55 -21.77 23.11
C LEU A 152 36.65 -20.75 22.77
N ASP A 153 36.62 -20.20 21.56
CA ASP A 153 37.63 -19.27 21.06
C ASP A 153 37.22 -17.83 21.41
N LEU A 154 37.82 -17.32 22.49
CA LEU A 154 37.61 -15.95 22.96
C LEU A 154 38.07 -14.89 21.94
N GLY A 155 39.01 -15.21 21.05
CA GLY A 155 39.45 -14.32 19.97
C GLY A 155 38.36 -14.16 18.92
N VAL A 156 37.78 -15.27 18.47
CA VAL A 156 36.65 -15.29 17.53
C VAL A 156 35.42 -14.61 18.15
N LEU A 157 35.11 -14.88 19.42
CA LEU A 157 33.99 -14.24 20.12
C LEU A 157 34.18 -12.73 20.26
N ARG A 158 35.38 -12.26 20.61
CA ARG A 158 35.67 -10.82 20.70
C ARG A 158 35.60 -10.13 19.35
N ALA A 159 36.10 -10.75 18.28
CA ALA A 159 36.00 -10.23 16.93
C ALA A 159 34.53 -10.13 16.49
N ALA A 160 33.75 -11.20 16.69
CA ALA A 160 32.33 -11.22 16.35
C ALA A 160 31.51 -10.20 17.17
N LEU A 161 31.77 -10.06 18.48
CA LEU A 161 31.14 -9.02 19.31
C LEU A 161 31.55 -7.59 18.88
N GLY A 162 32.80 -7.41 18.44
CA GLY A 162 33.26 -6.15 17.85
C GLY A 162 32.49 -5.79 16.58
N GLU A 163 32.28 -6.76 15.69
CA GLU A 163 31.45 -6.61 14.49
C GLU A 163 29.98 -6.33 14.83
N CYS A 164 29.43 -6.97 15.87
CA CYS A 164 28.06 -6.72 16.35
C CYS A 164 27.87 -5.28 16.83
N ARG A 165 28.81 -4.78 17.65
CA ARG A 165 28.79 -3.40 18.14
C ARG A 165 28.96 -2.39 17.02
N ALA A 166 29.84 -2.66 16.06
CA ALA A 166 30.03 -1.79 14.90
C ALA A 166 28.79 -1.73 13.98
N SER A 167 27.95 -2.77 14.03
CA SER A 167 26.73 -2.86 13.20
C SER A 167 25.48 -2.29 13.89
N GLY A 168 25.59 -1.83 15.14
CA GLY A 168 24.50 -1.16 15.86
C GLY A 168 23.51 -2.08 16.56
N LEU A 169 23.85 -3.36 16.81
CA LEU A 169 23.00 -4.23 17.62
C LEU A 169 22.83 -3.67 19.04
N PRO A 170 21.60 -3.60 19.57
CA PRO A 170 21.37 -3.24 20.96
C PRO A 170 22.01 -4.28 21.88
N GLU A 171 22.60 -3.81 22.99
CA GLU A 171 23.25 -4.65 24.02
C GLU A 171 22.28 -5.61 24.73
#